data_AF-A0A535DVU4-F1
#
_entry.id   AF-A0A535DVU4-F1
#
_cell.length_a   1.000
_cell.length_b   1.000
_cell.length_c   1.000
_cell.angle_alpha   90.00
_cell.angle_beta   90.00
_cell.angle_gamma   90.00
#
_symmetry.space_group_name_H-M   'P 1'
#
loop_
_entity.id
_entity.type
_entity.pdbx_description
1 polymer ?
#
loop_
_entity_poly.entity_id
_entity_poly.type
_entity_poly.pdbx_seq_one_letter_code
_entity_poly.pdbx_strand_id
1 'polypeptide(L)'
;MSYTIVDELAASQQLMAAMIRLSADDNSARVGAWSLRDIAAHLAASEREAFEPRIRAIASGENPKFGLYNNDDTDFSGVHLEEALDEWAETRGRLLDFVRGLSDEERARTGRHETHGDITVERYLQIALDHDRDHLRGLERIASELAR
;
A
#
# COMPACT_ATOMS: atom_id res chain seq x y z
N MET A 1 18.76 -2.51 -16.19
CA MET A 1 17.30 -2.36 -16.35
C MET A 1 16.88 -1.32 -15.33
N SER A 2 16.26 -0.21 -15.74
CA SER A 2 15.64 0.72 -14.77
C SER A 2 14.30 0.11 -14.38
N TYR A 3 14.07 -0.11 -13.09
CA TYR A 3 12.75 -0.53 -12.60
C TYR A 3 11.80 0.68 -12.64
N THR A 4 10.55 0.43 -13.00
CA THR A 4 9.50 1.44 -12.90
C THR A 4 8.91 1.44 -11.49
N ILE A 5 8.26 2.53 -11.09
CA ILE A 5 7.57 2.59 -9.79
C ILE A 5 6.50 1.51 -9.63
N VAL A 6 5.89 1.09 -10.75
CA VAL A 6 4.91 0.00 -10.82
C VAL A 6 5.57 -1.33 -10.48
N ASP A 7 6.79 -1.56 -10.95
CA ASP A 7 7.56 -2.78 -10.64
C ASP A 7 8.00 -2.79 -9.17
N GLU A 8 8.41 -1.63 -8.64
CA GLU A 8 8.78 -1.48 -7.23
C GLU A 8 7.60 -1.75 -6.29
N LEU A 9 6.41 -1.22 -6.61
CA LEU A 9 5.17 -1.47 -5.85
C LEU A 9 4.71 -2.93 -5.90
N ALA A 10 4.90 -3.61 -7.03
CA ALA A 10 4.61 -5.04 -7.13
C ALA A 10 5.60 -5.85 -6.27
N ALA A 11 6.88 -5.51 -6.33
CA ALA A 11 7.93 -6.20 -5.59
C ALA A 11 7.80 -5.98 -4.06
N SER A 12 7.52 -4.75 -3.61
CA SER A 12 7.34 -4.44 -2.20
C SER A 12 6.17 -5.20 -1.59
N GLN A 13 5.02 -5.25 -2.28
CA GLN A 13 3.86 -6.03 -1.84
C GLN A 13 4.20 -7.52 -1.71
N GLN A 14 4.81 -8.12 -2.73
CA GLN A 14 5.16 -9.55 -2.72
C GLN A 14 6.12 -9.88 -1.57
N LEU A 15 7.13 -9.03 -1.37
CA LEU A 15 8.09 -9.20 -0.28
C LEU A 15 7.40 -9.13 1.09
N MET A 16 6.58 -8.10 1.32
CA MET A 16 5.88 -7.94 2.59
C MET A 16 4.92 -9.09 2.87
N ALA A 17 4.12 -9.51 1.87
CA ALA A 17 3.23 -10.65 2.01
C ALA A 17 3.99 -11.93 2.36
N ALA A 18 5.16 -12.17 1.74
CA ALA A 18 6.00 -13.31 2.07
C ALA A 18 6.55 -13.24 3.51
N MET A 19 7.05 -12.07 3.94
CA MET A 19 7.56 -11.87 5.30
C MET A 19 6.48 -12.06 6.36
N ILE A 20 5.28 -11.54 6.09
CA ILE A 20 4.12 -11.70 6.97
C ILE A 20 3.76 -13.19 7.11
N ARG A 21 3.65 -13.92 5.98
CA ARG A 21 3.33 -15.36 5.99
C ARG A 21 4.39 -16.20 6.69
N LEU A 22 5.67 -15.91 6.48
CA LEU A 22 6.77 -16.62 7.13
C LEU A 22 6.78 -16.45 8.66
N SER A 23 6.23 -15.34 9.15
CA SER A 23 6.16 -15.03 10.58
C SER A 23 4.76 -15.30 11.18
N ALA A 24 3.81 -15.80 10.40
CA ALA A 24 2.39 -15.89 10.79
C ALA A 24 2.12 -16.88 11.94
N ASP A 25 2.98 -17.89 12.10
CA ASP A 25 2.85 -18.89 13.18
C ASP A 25 3.27 -18.32 14.56
N ASP A 26 4.02 -17.21 14.58
CA ASP A 26 4.37 -16.51 15.82
C ASP A 26 3.29 -15.49 16.19
N ASN A 27 2.37 -15.91 17.05
CA ASN A 27 1.30 -15.05 17.59
C ASN A 27 1.82 -13.87 18.43
N SER A 28 3.11 -13.84 18.79
CA SER A 28 3.74 -12.73 19.51
C SER A 28 4.39 -11.69 18.59
N ALA A 29 4.53 -11.98 17.29
CA ALA A 29 5.13 -11.09 16.30
C ALA A 29 4.30 -9.80 16.14
N ARG A 30 4.93 -8.65 16.43
CA ARG A 30 4.28 -7.34 16.36
C ARG A 30 5.24 -6.24 15.88
N VAL A 31 4.70 -5.28 15.13
CA VAL A 31 5.37 -4.00 14.86
C VAL A 31 4.69 -2.94 15.72
N GLY A 32 5.35 -2.53 16.81
CA GLY A 32 4.73 -1.66 17.80
C GLY A 32 3.49 -2.33 18.42
N ALA A 33 2.33 -1.69 18.31
CA ALA A 33 1.07 -2.25 18.82
C ALA A 33 0.40 -3.25 17.88
N TRP A 34 0.79 -3.28 16.60
CA TRP A 34 0.09 -4.03 15.57
C TRP A 34 0.61 -5.46 15.44
N SER A 35 -0.32 -6.41 15.43
CA SER A 35 -0.03 -7.78 14.99
C SER A 35 0.18 -7.84 13.48
N LEU A 36 0.70 -8.96 12.98
CA LEU A 36 0.86 -9.18 11.53
C LEU A 36 -0.47 -9.11 10.77
N ARG A 37 -1.58 -9.56 11.40
CA ARG A 37 -2.95 -9.39 10.86
C ARG A 37 -3.31 -7.91 10.75
N ASP A 38 -3.04 -7.12 11.79
CA ASP A 38 -3.39 -5.70 11.79
C ASP A 38 -2.62 -4.97 10.68
N ILE A 39 -1.35 -5.30 10.45
CA ILE A 39 -0.54 -4.76 9.34
C ILE A 39 -1.15 -5.16 7.99
N ALA A 40 -1.49 -6.43 7.78
CA ALA A 40 -2.10 -6.88 6.52
C ALA A 40 -3.44 -6.17 6.24
N ALA A 41 -4.31 -6.08 7.25
CA ALA A 41 -5.60 -5.42 7.15
C ALA A 41 -5.46 -3.91 6.89
N HIS A 42 -4.49 -3.27 7.54
CA HIS A 42 -4.13 -1.87 7.32
C HIS A 42 -3.72 -1.58 5.87
N LEU A 43 -2.85 -2.44 5.32
CA LEU A 43 -2.36 -2.32 3.95
C LEU A 43 -3.48 -2.53 2.93
N ALA A 44 -4.33 -3.54 3.13
CA ALA A 44 -5.50 -3.81 2.30
C ALA A 44 -6.47 -2.62 2.26
N ALA A 45 -6.81 -2.08 3.44
CA ALA A 45 -7.70 -0.93 3.56
C ALA A 45 -7.09 0.34 2.94
N SER A 46 -5.80 0.61 3.18
CA SER A 46 -5.08 1.73 2.56
C SER A 46 -5.13 1.66 1.02
N GLU A 47 -4.94 0.47 0.46
CA GLU A 47 -5.02 0.27 -0.98
C GLU A 47 -6.42 0.52 -1.53
N ARG A 48 -7.43 -0.10 -0.92
CA ARG A 48 -8.84 -0.06 -1.35
C ARG A 48 -9.46 1.33 -1.20
N GLU A 49 -9.16 2.02 -0.12
CA GLU A 49 -9.88 3.23 0.29
C GLU A 49 -9.13 4.52 -0.07
N ALA A 50 -7.79 4.44 -0.19
CA ALA A 50 -6.98 5.59 -0.54
C ALA A 50 -6.28 5.42 -1.88
N PHE A 51 -5.35 4.47 -2.03
CA PHE A 51 -4.46 4.47 -3.20
C PHE A 51 -5.21 4.22 -4.51
N GLU A 52 -5.97 3.13 -4.63
CA GLU A 52 -6.70 2.81 -5.85
C GLU A 52 -7.70 3.92 -6.26
N PRO A 53 -8.68 4.31 -5.43
CA PRO A 53 -9.70 5.26 -5.86
C PRO A 53 -9.12 6.66 -6.14
N ARG A 54 -8.11 7.11 -5.38
CA ARG A 54 -7.53 8.44 -5.57
C ARG A 54 -6.67 8.51 -6.82
N ILE A 55 -5.89 7.47 -7.14
CA ILE A 55 -5.14 7.41 -8.41
C ILE A 55 -6.09 7.40 -9.60
N ARG A 56 -7.18 6.62 -9.53
CA ARG A 56 -8.21 6.63 -10.58
C ARG A 56 -8.85 8.01 -10.77
N ALA A 57 -9.17 8.71 -9.70
CA ALA A 57 -9.77 10.04 -9.75
C ALA A 57 -8.81 11.13 -10.29
N ILE A 58 -7.50 11.04 -9.99
CA ILE A 58 -6.50 11.91 -10.61
C ILE A 58 -6.43 11.61 -12.11
N ALA A 59 -6.29 10.32 -12.45
CA ALA A 59 -6.17 9.87 -13.83
C ALA A 59 -7.41 10.17 -14.67
N SER A 60 -8.62 10.26 -14.10
CA SER A 60 -9.85 10.63 -14.84
C SER A 60 -9.92 12.12 -15.21
N GLY A 61 -9.08 12.96 -14.61
CA GLY A 61 -9.04 14.41 -14.88
C GLY A 61 -10.05 15.22 -14.08
N GLU A 62 -10.62 14.66 -13.01
CA GLU A 62 -11.57 15.33 -12.12
C GLU A 62 -10.95 16.48 -11.30
N ASN A 63 -9.62 16.58 -11.26
CA ASN A 63 -8.87 17.47 -10.37
C ASN A 63 -9.34 17.38 -8.91
N PRO A 64 -9.32 16.16 -8.32
CA PRO A 64 -9.92 15.91 -7.02
C PRO A 64 -9.13 16.58 -5.89
N LYS A 65 -9.81 16.85 -4.78
CA LYS A 65 -9.19 17.33 -3.54
C LYS A 65 -9.24 16.23 -2.48
N PHE A 66 -8.09 15.89 -1.92
CA PHE A 66 -7.96 14.84 -0.92
C PHE A 66 -7.49 15.40 0.42
N GLY A 67 -8.17 14.98 1.49
CA GLY A 67 -7.64 15.07 2.84
C GLY A 67 -6.71 13.89 3.17
N LEU A 68 -6.14 13.93 4.37
CA LEU A 68 -5.43 12.80 4.95
C LEU A 68 -6.34 11.57 5.00
N TYR A 69 -5.76 10.42 4.70
CA TYR A 69 -6.36 9.12 4.97
C TYR A 69 -5.59 8.50 6.13
N ASN A 70 -6.32 8.00 7.11
CA ASN A 70 -5.76 7.29 8.25
C ASN A 70 -6.78 6.24 8.74
N ASN A 71 -6.30 5.03 8.94
CA ASN A 71 -7.02 3.88 9.47
C ASN A 71 -6.23 3.21 10.62
N ASP A 72 -5.26 3.91 11.21
CA ASP A 72 -4.40 3.39 12.29
C ASP A 72 -5.19 3.00 13.56
N ASP A 73 -6.33 3.65 13.79
CA ASP A 73 -7.25 3.41 14.92
C ASP A 73 -8.41 2.47 14.55
N THR A 74 -8.42 1.89 13.35
CA THR A 74 -9.48 0.97 12.92
C THR A 74 -9.37 -0.38 13.64
N ASP A 75 -10.50 -0.90 14.11
CA ASP A 75 -10.57 -2.24 14.68
C ASP A 75 -10.58 -3.31 13.57
N PHE A 76 -9.45 -4.02 13.43
CA PHE A 76 -9.28 -5.14 12.51
C PHE A 76 -9.44 -6.52 13.15
N SER A 77 -10.00 -6.61 14.37
CA SER A 77 -10.16 -7.88 15.09
C SER A 77 -11.00 -8.92 14.34
N GLY A 78 -11.92 -8.47 13.47
CA GLY A 78 -12.75 -9.34 12.63
C GLY A 78 -12.15 -9.73 11.28
N VAL A 79 -10.94 -9.27 10.94
CA VAL A 79 -10.31 -9.54 9.64
C VAL A 79 -9.42 -10.79 9.73
N HIS A 80 -9.46 -11.66 8.72
CA HIS A 80 -8.53 -12.79 8.64
C HIS A 80 -7.25 -12.42 7.87
N LEU A 81 -6.11 -12.96 8.33
CA LEU A 81 -4.79 -12.60 7.78
C LEU A 81 -4.70 -12.85 6.26
N GLU A 82 -5.04 -14.06 5.81
CA GLU A 82 -4.94 -14.41 4.38
C GLU A 82 -5.95 -13.64 3.54
N GLU A 83 -7.16 -13.41 4.04
CA GLU A 83 -8.16 -12.59 3.34
C GLU A 83 -7.66 -11.15 3.12
N ALA A 84 -7.00 -10.55 4.11
CA ALA A 84 -6.42 -9.23 3.97
C ALA A 84 -5.26 -9.20 2.97
N LEU A 85 -4.37 -10.21 2.99
CA LEU A 85 -3.26 -10.31 2.04
C LEU A 85 -3.77 -10.50 0.60
N ASP A 86 -4.79 -11.33 0.41
CA ASP A 86 -5.40 -11.59 -0.89
C ASP A 86 -6.13 -10.35 -1.41
N GLU A 87 -6.91 -9.66 -0.57
CA GLU A 87 -7.57 -8.40 -0.92
C GLU A 87 -6.55 -7.34 -1.35
N TRP A 88 -5.45 -7.20 -0.59
CA TRP A 88 -4.40 -6.25 -0.93
C TRP A 88 -3.75 -6.60 -2.28
N ALA A 89 -3.43 -7.89 -2.51
CA ALA A 89 -2.84 -8.37 -3.75
C ALA A 89 -3.75 -8.10 -4.96
N GLU A 90 -5.03 -8.41 -4.85
CA GLU A 90 -6.00 -8.18 -5.92
C GLU A 90 -6.17 -6.68 -6.22
N THR A 91 -6.28 -5.86 -5.18
CA THR A 91 -6.50 -4.41 -5.32
C THR A 91 -5.29 -3.71 -5.93
N ARG A 92 -4.07 -4.02 -5.44
CA ARG A 92 -2.83 -3.53 -6.03
C ARG A 92 -2.68 -4.02 -7.47
N GLY A 93 -2.98 -5.28 -7.76
CA GLY A 93 -2.94 -5.83 -9.12
C GLY A 93 -3.79 -5.03 -10.09
N ARG A 94 -5.07 -4.78 -9.74
CA ARG A 94 -5.99 -3.96 -10.56
C ARG A 94 -5.51 -2.52 -10.73
N LEU A 95 -4.93 -1.93 -9.68
CA LEU A 95 -4.36 -0.58 -9.75
C LEU A 95 -3.16 -0.53 -10.70
N LEU A 96 -2.21 -1.45 -10.58
CA LEU A 96 -1.00 -1.47 -11.39
C LEU A 96 -1.32 -1.74 -12.87
N ASP A 97 -2.27 -2.63 -13.16
CA ASP A 97 -2.73 -2.86 -14.53
C ASP A 97 -3.43 -1.64 -15.12
N PHE A 98 -4.23 -0.92 -14.32
CA PHE A 98 -4.81 0.35 -14.73
C PHE A 98 -3.72 1.38 -15.06
N VAL A 99 -2.72 1.56 -14.19
CA VAL A 99 -1.63 2.53 -14.38
C VAL A 99 -0.80 2.21 -15.62
N ARG A 100 -0.53 0.93 -15.90
CA ARG A 100 0.18 0.50 -17.13
C ARG A 100 -0.55 0.87 -18.42
N GLY A 101 -1.88 0.99 -18.36
CA GLY A 101 -2.72 1.36 -19.50
C GLY A 101 -2.89 2.86 -19.71
N LEU A 102 -2.42 3.71 -18.80
CA LEU A 102 -2.59 5.16 -18.90
C LEU A 102 -1.66 5.78 -19.93
N SER A 103 -2.16 6.79 -20.65
CA SER A 103 -1.32 7.66 -21.49
C SER A 103 -0.44 8.60 -20.66
N ASP A 104 0.57 9.20 -21.28
CA ASP A 104 1.42 10.20 -20.61
C ASP A 104 0.60 11.41 -20.14
N GLU A 105 -0.40 11.84 -20.94
CA GLU A 105 -1.32 12.91 -20.56
C GLU A 105 -2.17 12.53 -19.34
N GLU A 106 -2.64 11.29 -19.26
CA GLU A 106 -3.42 10.79 -18.12
C GLU A 106 -2.57 10.71 -16.85
N ARG A 107 -1.32 10.27 -16.98
CA ARG A 107 -0.36 10.22 -15.86
C ARG A 107 0.06 11.62 -15.39
N ALA A 108 0.04 12.61 -16.28
CA ALA A 108 0.36 14.01 -15.99
C ALA A 108 -0.80 14.80 -15.38
N ARG A 109 -2.02 14.24 -15.34
CA ARG A 109 -3.17 14.88 -14.66
C ARG A 109 -2.89 15.07 -13.17
N THR A 110 -3.51 16.10 -12.61
CA THR A 110 -3.31 16.51 -11.23
C THR A 110 -4.61 16.48 -10.43
N GLY A 111 -4.45 16.23 -9.14
CA GLY A 111 -5.39 16.63 -8.09
C GLY A 111 -4.66 17.48 -7.05
N ARG A 112 -5.28 17.69 -5.89
CA ARG A 112 -4.68 18.41 -4.76
C ARG A 112 -4.84 17.67 -3.45
N HIS A 113 -3.74 17.46 -2.74
CA HIS A 113 -3.70 16.85 -1.42
C HIS A 113 -3.41 17.91 -0.36
N GLU A 114 -4.07 17.85 0.80
CA GLU A 114 -3.90 18.86 1.84
C GLU A 114 -2.46 18.97 2.36
N THR A 115 -1.76 17.83 2.50
CA THR A 115 -0.35 17.78 2.95
C THR A 115 0.67 17.95 1.83
N HIS A 116 0.39 17.43 0.63
CA HIS A 116 1.38 17.32 -0.44
C HIS A 116 1.21 18.37 -1.55
N GLY A 117 0.17 19.19 -1.49
CA GLY A 117 -0.13 20.16 -2.53
C GLY A 117 -0.62 19.48 -3.82
N ASP A 118 -0.20 20.00 -4.97
CA ASP A 118 -0.56 19.43 -6.26
C ASP A 118 0.05 18.03 -6.42
N ILE A 119 -0.75 17.09 -6.89
CA ILE A 119 -0.37 15.68 -6.90
C ILE A 119 -0.77 15.01 -8.21
N THR A 120 0.17 14.29 -8.81
CA THR A 120 -0.03 13.48 -10.03
C THR A 120 -0.24 12.01 -9.70
N VAL A 121 -0.59 11.21 -10.71
CA VAL A 121 -0.61 9.74 -10.60
C VAL A 121 0.75 9.23 -10.11
N GLU A 122 1.84 9.68 -10.74
CA GLU A 122 3.19 9.25 -10.38
C GLU A 122 3.54 9.61 -8.94
N ARG A 123 3.17 10.81 -8.50
CA ARG A 123 3.45 11.24 -7.14
C ARG A 123 2.64 10.45 -6.11
N TYR A 124 1.39 10.08 -6.42
CA TYR A 124 0.59 9.26 -5.50
C TYR A 124 1.11 7.82 -5.40
N LEU A 125 1.59 7.24 -6.50
CA LEU A 125 2.28 5.95 -6.50
C LEU A 125 3.56 5.99 -5.65
N GLN A 126 4.30 7.09 -5.67
CA GLN A 126 5.48 7.26 -4.80
C GLN A 126 5.10 7.29 -3.32
N ILE A 127 3.98 7.91 -2.97
CA ILE A 127 3.49 7.90 -1.57
C ILE A 127 3.09 6.49 -1.15
N ALA A 128 2.44 5.72 -2.02
CA ALA A 128 2.15 4.31 -1.76
C ALA A 128 3.44 3.50 -1.53
N LEU A 129 4.47 3.72 -2.35
CA LEU A 129 5.74 3.02 -2.21
C LEU A 129 6.51 3.41 -0.95
N ASP A 130 6.45 4.69 -0.55
CA ASP A 130 7.06 5.16 0.68
C ASP A 130 6.34 4.58 1.92
N HIS A 131 5.01 4.45 1.86
CA HIS A 131 4.20 3.76 2.88
C HIS A 131 4.56 2.27 3.00
N ASP A 132 4.64 1.57 1.86
CA ASP A 132 5.13 0.18 1.78
C ASP A 132 6.50 0.03 2.46
N ARG A 133 7.44 0.94 2.17
CA ARG A 133 8.80 0.92 2.75
C ARG A 133 8.82 1.15 4.26
N ASP A 134 7.91 1.98 4.79
CA ASP A 134 7.82 2.22 6.22
C ASP A 134 7.36 0.95 6.98
N HIS A 135 6.37 0.22 6.44
CA HIS A 135 5.94 -1.07 7.00
C HIS A 135 7.01 -2.16 6.85
N LEU A 136 7.68 -2.22 5.70
CA LEU A 136 8.74 -3.19 5.45
C LEU A 136 9.87 -3.10 6.49
N ARG A 137 10.29 -1.88 6.86
CA ARG A 137 11.28 -1.67 7.95
C ARG A 137 10.83 -2.26 9.28
N GLY A 138 9.53 -2.31 9.54
CA GLY A 138 8.96 -2.96 10.72
C GLY A 138 9.11 -4.48 10.65
N LEU A 139 8.71 -5.07 9.52
CA LEU A 139 8.78 -6.51 9.28
C LEU A 139 10.23 -7.03 9.28
N GLU A 140 11.18 -6.25 8.77
CA GLU A 140 12.60 -6.60 8.78
C GLU A 140 13.16 -6.76 10.21
N ARG A 141 12.65 -5.98 11.18
CA ARG A 141 13.05 -6.11 12.58
C ARG A 141 12.55 -7.43 13.17
N ILE A 142 11.30 -7.80 12.88
CA ILE A 142 10.72 -9.09 13.29
C ILE A 142 11.55 -10.25 12.73
N ALA A 143 11.83 -10.24 11.43
CA ALA A 143 12.61 -11.30 10.79
C ALA A 143 14.02 -11.45 11.39
N SER A 144 14.67 -10.33 11.73
CA SER A 144 15.98 -10.32 12.39
C SER A 144 15.94 -10.88 13.81
N GLU A 145 14.85 -10.68 14.54
CA GLU A 145 14.64 -11.23 15.89
C GLU A 145 14.39 -12.74 15.86
N LEU A 146 13.63 -13.23 14.87
CA LEU A 146 13.34 -14.66 14.67
C LEU A 146 14.56 -15.47 14.19
N ALA A 147 15.51 -14.82 13.51
CA ALA A 147 16.72 -15.47 13.00
C ALA A 147 17.84 -15.63 14.05
N ARG A 148 17.62 -15.19 15.30
CA ARG A 148 18.57 -15.31 16.42
C ARG A 148 18.30 -16.54 17.25
#